data_AF-A0A931MPG3-F1
#
_entry.id   AF-A0A931MPG3-F1
#
_cell.length_a   1.000
_cell.length_b   1.000
_cell.length_c   1.000
_cell.angle_alpha   90.00
_cell.angle_beta   90.00
_cell.angle_gamma   90.00
#
_symmetry.space_group_name_H-M   'P 1'
#
loop_
_entity.id
_entity.type
_entity.pdbx_description
1 polymer ?
#
loop_
_entity_poly.entity_id
_entity_poly.type
_entity_poly.pdbx_seq_one_letter_code
_entity_poly.pdbx_strand_id
1 'polypeptide(L)'
;MRRTLTAAVLAATAALTLGTGVASAEWLYEDILVVGIPNVVGMSEQDAVATLESQDIPYTITNKSGSALTVCNVTEQRDKGFYTEIRPEWDSTDQEWDYVEYKIWRGLGLTVVCN
;
A
#
# COMPACT_ATOMS: atom_id res chain seq x y z
N MET A 1 22.17 -45.84 -10.02
CA MET A 1 23.63 -45.62 -10.04
C MET A 1 23.97 -44.56 -9.01
N ARG A 2 24.78 -44.89 -8.00
CA ARG A 2 25.31 -43.95 -7.00
C ARG A 2 26.59 -43.33 -7.55
N ARG A 3 26.74 -42.00 -7.44
CA ARG A 3 28.04 -41.33 -7.37
C ARG A 3 27.98 -40.19 -6.33
N THR A 4 28.86 -40.35 -5.35
CA THR A 4 29.25 -39.51 -4.22
C THR A 4 29.88 -38.19 -4.65
N LEU A 5 29.73 -37.12 -3.86
CA LEU A 5 30.82 -36.57 -3.02
C LEU A 5 30.36 -35.32 -2.24
N THR A 6 30.66 -35.36 -0.95
CA THR A 6 30.57 -34.32 0.08
C THR A 6 31.56 -33.18 -0.18
N ALA A 7 31.13 -31.94 0.05
CA ALA A 7 32.01 -30.83 0.44
C ALA A 7 31.22 -29.84 1.32
N ALA A 8 31.63 -29.73 2.58
CA ALA A 8 31.19 -28.71 3.51
C ALA A 8 31.96 -27.42 3.26
N VAL A 9 31.26 -26.28 3.19
CA VAL A 9 31.84 -24.96 3.42
C VAL A 9 30.90 -24.20 4.36
N LEU A 10 31.37 -24.01 5.59
CA LEU A 10 30.90 -22.98 6.50
C LEU A 10 31.27 -21.61 5.91
N ALA A 11 30.27 -20.76 5.70
CA ALA A 11 30.45 -19.31 5.67
C ALA A 11 29.19 -18.66 6.22
N ALA A 12 29.24 -18.32 7.51
CA ALA A 12 28.29 -17.40 8.13
C ALA A 12 28.26 -16.12 7.30
N THR A 13 27.14 -15.87 6.62
CA THR A 13 26.87 -14.57 5.99
C THR A 13 25.70 -13.94 6.73
N ALA A 14 25.96 -12.74 7.19
CA ALA A 14 25.14 -11.91 8.06
C ALA A 14 23.67 -11.88 7.61
N ALA A 15 22.79 -11.82 8.60
CA ALA A 15 21.39 -11.45 8.44
C ALA A 15 21.31 -10.10 7.71
N LEU A 16 21.03 -10.13 6.41
CA LEU A 16 20.54 -9.00 5.65
C LEU A 16 19.01 -8.99 5.81
N THR A 17 18.56 -8.45 6.93
CA THR A 17 17.18 -7.97 7.08
C THR A 17 17.02 -6.73 6.21
N LEU A 18 16.87 -6.94 4.90
CA LEU A 18 16.46 -5.91 3.94
C LEU A 18 15.46 -6.54 2.98
N GLY A 19 14.32 -6.95 3.51
CA GLY A 19 13.09 -6.87 2.78
C GLY A 19 12.27 -5.82 3.51
N THR A 20 12.34 -4.56 3.07
CA THR A 20 11.22 -3.64 3.27
C THR A 20 10.00 -4.42 2.80
N GLY A 21 9.14 -4.82 3.73
CA GLY A 21 7.86 -5.39 3.39
C GLY A 21 7.24 -4.41 2.40
N VAL A 22 7.14 -4.84 1.14
CA VAL A 22 6.11 -4.29 0.29
C VAL A 22 4.84 -4.69 1.02
N ALA A 23 4.25 -3.74 1.74
CA ALA A 23 2.84 -3.79 2.03
C ALA A 23 2.20 -3.91 0.65
N SER A 24 1.90 -5.15 0.26
CA SER A 24 1.06 -5.43 -0.88
C SER A 24 -0.27 -4.83 -0.46
N ALA A 25 -0.54 -3.60 -0.88
CA ALA A 25 -1.86 -3.02 -0.76
C ALA A 25 -2.77 -3.98 -1.52
N GLU A 26 -3.45 -4.84 -0.77
CA GLU A 26 -4.49 -5.72 -1.26
C GLU A 26 -5.55 -4.77 -1.80
N TRP A 27 -5.53 -4.59 -3.13
CA TRP A 27 -6.27 -3.54 -3.81
C TRP A 27 -7.72 -3.61 -3.38
N LEU A 28 -8.17 -2.60 -2.64
CA LEU A 28 -9.53 -2.48 -2.15
C LEU A 28 -10.42 -2.31 -3.38
N TYR A 29 -10.97 -3.43 -3.85
CA TYR A 29 -12.02 -3.48 -4.83
C TYR A 29 -13.28 -2.79 -4.25
N GLU A 30 -14.17 -2.28 -5.09
CA GLU A 30 -15.40 -1.56 -4.68
C GLU A 30 -16.26 -2.34 -3.66
N ASP A 31 -16.03 -3.66 -3.51
CA ASP A 31 -16.72 -4.57 -2.59
C ASP A 31 -15.95 -4.88 -1.28
N ILE A 32 -14.79 -4.25 -1.00
CA ILE A 32 -14.23 -4.25 0.36
C ILE A 32 -14.99 -3.24 1.23
N LEU A 33 -15.66 -3.80 2.24
CA LEU A 33 -16.14 -3.10 3.42
C LEU A 33 -14.97 -2.43 4.15
N VAL A 34 -14.55 -1.25 3.70
CA VAL A 34 -13.69 -0.37 4.49
C VAL A 34 -14.50 0.02 5.72
N VAL A 35 -14.21 -0.62 6.85
CA VAL A 35 -14.79 -0.28 8.15
C VAL A 35 -14.40 1.17 8.44
N GLY A 36 -15.28 2.11 8.09
CA GLY A 36 -15.19 3.55 8.36
C GLY A 36 -13.82 4.18 8.11
N ILE A 37 -13.64 4.86 6.96
CA ILE A 37 -12.43 5.63 6.67
C ILE A 37 -12.13 6.58 7.86
N PRO A 38 -10.98 6.45 8.54
CA PRO A 38 -10.64 7.26 9.70
C PRO A 38 -10.39 8.70 9.27
N ASN A 39 -10.82 9.64 10.10
CA ASN A 39 -10.46 11.05 9.95
C ASN A 39 -9.13 11.30 10.67
N VAL A 40 -8.08 11.59 9.90
CA VAL A 40 -6.74 11.87 10.41
C VAL A 40 -6.42 13.37 10.44
N VAL A 41 -7.37 14.25 10.09
CA VAL A 41 -7.18 15.70 10.19
C VAL A 41 -6.93 16.10 11.64
N GLY A 42 -5.88 16.89 11.86
CA GLY A 42 -5.42 17.32 13.18
C GLY A 42 -4.42 16.37 13.83
N MET A 43 -4.20 15.17 13.29
CA MET A 43 -3.13 14.28 13.75
C MET A 43 -1.76 14.78 13.28
N SER A 44 -0.71 14.35 13.99
CA SER A 44 0.64 14.45 13.46
C SER A 44 0.77 13.59 12.19
N GLU A 45 1.68 13.95 11.29
CA GLU A 45 1.94 13.16 10.08
C GLU A 45 2.28 11.70 10.43
N GLN A 46 3.05 11.48 11.49
CA GLN A 46 3.44 10.14 11.94
C GLN A 46 2.24 9.32 12.43
N ASP A 47 1.37 9.91 13.25
CA ASP A 47 0.19 9.22 13.79
C ASP A 47 -0.85 8.96 12.68
N ALA A 48 -1.00 9.91 11.76
CA ALA A 48 -1.86 9.75 10.59
C ALA A 48 -1.40 8.58 9.71
N VAL A 49 -0.10 8.50 9.42
CA VAL A 49 0.51 7.40 8.67
C VAL A 49 0.26 6.07 9.37
N ALA A 50 0.58 5.98 10.67
CA ALA A 50 0.38 4.75 11.43
C ALA A 50 -1.08 4.31 11.45
N THR A 51 -2.02 5.26 11.57
CA THR A 51 -3.47 4.97 11.55
C THR A 51 -3.91 4.40 10.21
N LEU A 52 -3.48 5.00 9.10
CA LEU A 52 -3.87 4.56 7.76
C LEU A 52 -3.22 3.23 7.38
N GLU A 53 -1.94 3.04 7.72
CA GLU A 53 -1.22 1.77 7.49
C GLU A 53 -1.80 0.63 8.34
N SER A 54 -2.26 0.90 9.57
CA SER A 54 -2.89 -0.13 10.42
C SER A 54 -4.21 -0.67 9.87
N GLN A 55 -4.81 0.02 8.91
CA GLN A 55 -6.09 -0.34 8.28
C GLN A 55 -5.92 -0.66 6.79
N ASP A 56 -4.68 -0.79 6.31
CA ASP A 56 -4.35 -1.00 4.90
C ASP A 56 -5.01 0.05 3.97
N ILE A 57 -5.18 1.27 4.46
CA ILE A 57 -5.80 2.36 3.71
C ILE A 57 -4.73 3.03 2.85
N PRO A 58 -4.85 2.97 1.50
CA PRO A 58 -3.90 3.65 0.63
C PRO A 58 -3.97 5.16 0.86
N TYR A 59 -2.82 5.83 0.87
CA TYR A 59 -2.77 7.27 1.05
C TYR A 59 -1.62 7.90 0.26
N THR A 60 -1.68 9.22 0.09
CA THR A 60 -0.62 10.01 -0.52
C THR A 60 -0.62 11.40 0.10
N ILE A 61 0.54 11.88 0.54
CA ILE A 61 0.71 13.28 0.91
C ILE A 61 0.73 14.09 -0.39
N THR A 62 -0.37 14.77 -0.69
CA THR A 62 -0.55 15.54 -1.93
C THR A 62 0.04 16.94 -1.85
N ASN A 63 0.19 17.47 -0.64
CA ASN A 63 0.85 18.75 -0.39
C ASN A 63 1.53 18.70 0.98
N LYS A 64 2.77 19.18 1.06
CA LYS A 64 3.51 19.36 2.30
C LYS A 64 4.19 20.72 2.27
N SER A 65 3.99 21.52 3.32
CA SER A 65 4.53 22.88 3.40
C SER A 65 5.07 23.19 4.79
N GLY A 66 5.97 24.18 4.87
CA GLY A 66 6.61 24.60 6.12
C GLY A 66 7.99 23.96 6.38
N SER A 67 8.49 24.08 7.61
CA SER A 67 9.81 23.57 7.99
C SER A 67 9.71 22.12 8.46
N ALA A 68 10.37 21.18 7.79
CA ALA A 68 10.36 19.77 8.18
C ALA A 68 11.08 19.48 9.52
N LEU A 69 11.72 20.47 10.13
CA LEU A 69 12.35 20.37 11.46
C LEU A 69 11.36 20.59 12.60
N THR A 70 10.10 20.92 12.30
CA THR A 70 9.06 21.18 13.29
C THR A 70 7.94 20.13 13.22
N VAL A 71 6.90 20.30 14.03
CA VAL A 71 5.79 19.34 14.07
C VAL A 71 4.93 19.52 12.82
N CYS A 72 4.82 18.45 12.04
CA CYS A 72 3.99 18.39 10.85
C CYS A 72 2.63 17.76 11.18
N ASN A 73 1.54 18.48 10.90
CA ASN A 73 0.18 18.01 11.16
C ASN A 73 -0.63 17.93 9.85
N VAL A 74 -1.53 16.96 9.78
CA VAL A 74 -2.51 16.87 8.70
C VAL A 74 -3.54 17.96 8.88
N THR A 75 -3.72 18.79 7.86
CA THR A 75 -4.68 19.91 7.85
C THR A 75 -5.86 19.67 6.93
N GLU A 76 -5.71 18.77 5.95
CA GLU A 76 -6.78 18.37 5.04
C GLU A 76 -6.66 16.89 4.70
N GLN A 77 -7.81 16.25 4.56
CA GLN A 77 -7.97 14.89 4.07
C GLN A 77 -9.07 14.88 3.02
N ARG A 78 -8.79 14.26 1.87
CA ARG A 78 -9.77 14.10 0.78
C ARG A 78 -9.70 12.72 0.17
N ASP A 79 -10.84 12.25 -0.34
CA ASP A 79 -10.88 11.04 -1.16
C ASP A 79 -10.28 11.33 -2.55
N LYS A 80 -9.39 10.45 -3.03
CA LYS A 80 -8.80 10.53 -4.38
C LYS A 80 -9.65 9.84 -5.45
N GLY A 81 -10.76 9.22 -5.06
CA GLY A 81 -11.68 8.50 -5.93
C GLY A 81 -11.11 7.18 -6.41
N PHE A 82 -11.59 6.72 -7.55
CA PHE A 82 -11.25 5.42 -8.13
C PHE A 82 -10.55 5.59 -9.48
N TYR A 83 -9.79 4.58 -9.89
CA TYR A 83 -9.41 4.39 -11.29
C TYR A 83 -9.94 3.06 -11.80
N THR A 84 -10.16 2.98 -13.10
CA THR A 84 -10.55 1.73 -13.75
C THR A 84 -9.30 1.02 -14.25
N GLU A 85 -9.17 -0.25 -13.89
CA GLU A 85 -8.20 -1.16 -14.46
C GLU A 85 -8.93 -2.25 -15.24
N ILE A 86 -8.50 -2.52 -16.46
CA ILE A 86 -9.08 -3.59 -17.28
C ILE A 86 -8.11 -4.76 -17.25
N ARG A 87 -8.59 -5.93 -16.84
CA ARG A 87 -7.78 -7.15 -16.81
C ARG A 87 -8.46 -8.25 -17.63
N PRO A 88 -7.68 -8.99 -18.44
CA PRO A 88 -8.20 -10.17 -19.11
C PRO A 88 -8.41 -11.28 -18.09
N GLU A 89 -9.63 -11.79 -17.98
CA GLU A 89 -9.98 -12.99 -17.25
C GLU A 89 -10.40 -14.08 -18.22
N TRP A 90 -10.02 -15.31 -17.93
CA TRP A 90 -10.38 -16.45 -18.75
C TRP A 90 -11.72 -17.00 -18.29
N ASP A 91 -12.74 -16.98 -19.16
CA ASP A 91 -13.98 -17.69 -18.93
C ASP A 91 -13.85 -19.12 -19.47
N SER A 92 -13.78 -20.10 -18.57
CA SER A 92 -13.69 -21.51 -18.94
C SER A 92 -14.99 -22.10 -19.51
N THR A 93 -16.13 -21.42 -19.31
CA THR A 93 -17.45 -21.81 -19.82
C THR A 93 -17.52 -21.57 -21.32
N ASP A 94 -17.16 -20.34 -21.73
CA ASP A 94 -17.24 -19.90 -23.11
C ASP A 94 -15.91 -20.05 -23.87
N GLN A 95 -14.83 -20.41 -23.15
CA GLN A 95 -13.47 -20.58 -23.68
C GLN A 95 -12.92 -19.31 -24.33
N GLU A 96 -13.27 -18.16 -23.78
CA GLU A 96 -12.87 -16.84 -24.27
C GLU A 96 -12.19 -16.03 -23.17
N TRP A 97 -11.43 -15.02 -23.60
CA TRP A 97 -10.85 -14.03 -22.70
C TRP A 97 -11.80 -12.84 -22.60
N ASP A 98 -12.34 -12.62 -21.41
CA ASP A 98 -13.16 -11.47 -21.09
C ASP A 98 -12.31 -10.34 -20.53
N TYR A 99 -12.63 -9.11 -20.93
CA TYR A 99 -11.98 -7.92 -20.40
C TYR A 99 -12.86 -7.35 -19.30
N VAL A 100 -12.51 -7.66 -18.05
CA VAL A 100 -13.26 -7.24 -16.88
C VAL A 100 -12.72 -5.90 -16.38
N GLU A 101 -13.62 -4.97 -16.09
CA GLU A 101 -13.30 -3.67 -15.52
C GLU A 101 -13.36 -3.71 -13.99
N TYR A 102 -12.26 -3.34 -13.35
CA TYR A 102 -12.15 -3.19 -11.90
C TYR A 102 -12.07 -1.73 -11.54
N LYS A 103 -12.96 -1.26 -10.66
CA LYS A 103 -12.77 0.02 -9.98
C LYS A 103 -11.88 -0.18 -8.77
N ILE A 104 -10.73 0.47 -8.78
CA ILE A 104 -9.72 0.37 -7.72
C ILE A 104 -9.65 1.71 -6.99
N TRP A 105 -9.87 1.67 -5.68
CA TRP A 105 -9.81 2.88 -4.85
C TRP A 105 -8.39 3.43 -4.76
N ARG A 106 -8.25 4.74 -4.98
CA ARG A 106 -6.95 5.44 -4.99
C ARG A 106 -6.50 5.90 -3.60
N GLY A 107 -7.35 5.69 -2.61
CA GLY A 107 -7.08 6.05 -1.22
C GLY A 107 -7.25 7.52 -0.92
N LEU A 108 -6.60 7.96 0.16
CA LEU A 108 -6.70 9.32 0.67
C LEU A 108 -5.59 10.24 0.16
N GLY A 109 -5.93 11.49 -0.09
CA GLY A 109 -5.01 12.59 -0.30
C GLY A 109 -4.90 13.41 0.98
N LEU A 110 -3.68 13.60 1.48
CA LEU A 110 -3.42 14.37 2.69
C LEU A 110 -2.71 15.69 2.35
N THR A 111 -3.06 16.75 3.07
CA THR A 111 -2.30 18.01 3.10
C THR A 111 -1.66 18.16 4.47
N VAL A 112 -0.34 18.35 4.49
CA VAL A 112 0.45 18.45 5.71
C VAL A 112 1.09 19.83 5.82
N VAL A 113 1.01 20.43 7.01
CA VAL A 113 1.65 21.71 7.31
C VAL A 113 2.55 21.54 8.52
N CYS A 114 3.80 21.95 8.39
CA CYS A 114 4.82 21.91 9.43
C CYS A 114 5.06 23.33 9.97
N ASN A 115 4.77 23.54 11.25
CA ASN A 115 4.91 24.83 11.93
C ASN A 115 5.79 24.72 13.17
#